data_AF-A0A101XQR6-F1
#
_entry.id   AF-A0A101XQR6-F1
#
_cell.length_a   1.000
_cell.length_b   1.000
_cell.length_c   1.000
_cell.angle_alpha   90.00
_cell.angle_beta   90.00
_cell.angle_gamma   90.00
#
_symmetry.space_group_name_H-M   'P 1'
#
loop_
_entity.id
_entity.type
_entity.pdbx_description
1 polymer ?
#
loop_
_entity_poly.entity_id
_entity_poly.type
_entity_poly.pdbx_seq_one_letter_code
_entity_poly.pdbx_strand_id
1 'polypeptide(L)'
;MVPVVDQLGKRCVGPGALASKLDFRDINSLYQLKKHELDKSSAFIDSIITSEERNMQETLFTNYRRITITTNKIRISKVLLAMRYLYTLASIYQQSAISKINFSKREEYKYLAPIVDISELSSAFANAHNIPENEARFIFDLFIFDITCGLDMFSQPLLPVADGKVIFCPSVIIQMRPSRVVENYLSRFDIDIGQKGREFERNLKMALKERDLGVKVVGKKLEFVAFDQEPVEFDFLAMFENHLVIMEMK
;
A
#
# COMPACT_ATOMS: atom_id res chain seq x y z
N MET A 1 8.33 27.10 -10.88
CA MET A 1 7.48 25.91 -10.66
C MET A 1 6.53 25.82 -11.83
N VAL A 2 6.73 24.85 -12.74
CA VAL A 2 5.92 24.69 -13.95
C VAL A 2 4.61 23.98 -13.55
N PRO A 3 3.43 24.51 -13.91
CA PRO A 3 2.16 23.87 -13.58
C PRO A 3 2.03 22.55 -14.34
N VAL A 4 1.78 21.45 -13.63
CA VAL A 4 1.38 20.17 -14.23
C VAL A 4 -0.11 20.25 -14.50
N VAL A 5 -0.50 20.05 -15.77
CA VAL A 5 -1.90 20.07 -16.22
C VAL A 5 -2.36 18.61 -16.31
N ASP A 6 -3.44 18.27 -15.60
CA ASP A 6 -4.10 16.97 -15.73
C ASP A 6 -4.71 16.81 -17.14
N GLN A 7 -4.93 15.56 -17.58
CA GLN A 7 -5.50 15.14 -18.86
C GLN A 7 -6.86 15.79 -19.20
N LEU A 8 -7.49 16.46 -18.23
CA LEU A 8 -8.74 17.21 -18.38
C LEU A 8 -8.58 18.75 -18.42
N GLY A 9 -7.35 19.28 -18.53
CA GLY A 9 -7.11 20.71 -18.70
C GLY A 9 -7.36 21.58 -17.45
N LYS A 10 -7.52 20.98 -16.27
CA LYS A 10 -7.69 21.70 -15.00
C LYS A 10 -6.33 22.09 -14.42
N ARG A 11 -6.20 23.33 -13.93
CA ARG A 11 -5.03 23.80 -13.18
C ARG A 11 -4.92 23.01 -11.87
N CYS A 12 -4.08 21.98 -11.85
CA CYS A 12 -3.73 21.28 -10.64
C CYS A 12 -2.81 22.17 -9.81
N VAL A 13 -3.14 22.31 -8.53
CA VAL A 13 -2.28 22.99 -7.58
C VAL A 13 -1.48 21.89 -6.90
N GLY A 14 -0.21 21.77 -7.28
CA GLY A 14 0.69 20.81 -6.64
C GLY A 14 0.71 21.01 -5.11
N PRO A 15 1.13 19.99 -4.34
CA PRO A 15 1.09 20.05 -2.87
C PRO A 15 1.80 21.30 -2.28
N GLY A 16 2.73 21.88 -3.05
CA GLY A 16 3.49 23.08 -2.69
C GLY A 16 2.66 24.33 -2.37
N ALA A 17 1.47 24.53 -2.96
CA ALA A 17 0.67 25.73 -2.64
C ALA A 17 -0.15 25.60 -1.34
N LEU A 18 -0.41 24.39 -0.87
CA LEU A 18 -0.97 24.15 0.47
C LEU A 18 0.15 24.08 1.51
N ALA A 19 1.29 23.51 1.14
CA ALA A 19 2.47 23.44 2.01
C ALA A 19 2.94 24.82 2.50
N SER A 20 2.79 25.87 1.67
CA SER A 20 3.14 27.24 2.06
C SER A 20 2.24 27.81 3.15
N LYS A 21 0.95 27.42 3.18
CA LYS A 21 -0.05 27.85 4.17
C LYS A 21 -0.01 27.05 5.47
N LEU A 22 0.59 25.86 5.44
CA LEU A 22 0.72 25.00 6.60
C LEU A 22 1.80 25.52 7.56
N ASP A 23 1.50 25.55 8.86
CA ASP A 23 2.53 25.60 9.89
C ASP A 23 2.92 24.16 10.25
N PHE A 24 4.05 23.69 9.72
CA PHE A 24 4.55 22.34 10.00
C PHE A 24 4.93 22.10 11.47
N ARG A 25 5.07 23.17 12.27
CA ARG A 25 5.31 23.10 13.72
C ARG A 25 4.03 22.83 14.51
N ASP A 26 2.87 23.11 13.91
CA ASP A 26 1.55 22.74 14.39
C ASP A 26 0.94 21.67 13.46
N ILE A 27 1.18 20.40 13.78
CA ILE A 27 0.71 19.28 12.96
C ILE A 27 -0.82 19.24 12.84
N ASN A 28 -1.54 19.78 13.82
CA ASN A 28 -3.00 19.80 13.82
C ASN A 28 -3.57 20.73 12.74
N SER A 29 -2.76 21.65 12.21
CA SER A 29 -3.11 22.45 11.04
C SER A 29 -3.39 21.59 9.79
N LEU A 30 -2.86 20.36 9.71
CA LEU A 30 -3.21 19.40 8.64
C LEU A 30 -4.68 19.00 8.66
N TYR A 31 -5.30 18.91 9.85
CA TYR A 31 -6.70 18.49 9.99
C TYR A 31 -7.70 19.57 9.61
N GLN A 32 -7.24 20.82 9.48
CA GLN A 32 -8.07 21.95 9.08
C GLN A 32 -8.24 22.07 7.55
N LEU A 33 -7.48 21.27 6.79
CA LEU A 33 -7.54 21.27 5.33
C LEU A 33 -8.91 20.79 4.86
N LYS A 34 -9.58 21.61 4.03
CA LYS A 34 -10.90 21.25 3.50
C LYS A 34 -10.74 20.17 2.43
N LYS A 35 -11.77 19.32 2.27
CA LYS A 35 -11.83 18.28 1.23
C LYS A 35 -11.39 18.78 -0.15
N HIS A 36 -11.91 19.91 -0.61
CA HIS A 36 -11.57 20.46 -1.92
C HIS A 36 -10.10 20.89 -2.08
N GLU A 37 -9.39 21.15 -0.97
CA GLU A 37 -7.96 21.44 -0.97
C GLU A 37 -7.16 20.14 -1.06
N LEU A 38 -7.57 19.13 -0.29
CA LEU A 38 -7.03 17.78 -0.38
C LEU A 38 -7.18 17.20 -1.79
N ASP A 39 -8.37 17.29 -2.39
CA ASP A 39 -8.66 16.82 -3.75
C ASP A 39 -7.79 17.52 -4.82
N LYS A 40 -7.43 18.80 -4.61
CA LYS A 40 -6.55 19.53 -5.54
C LYS A 40 -5.11 19.04 -5.46
N SER A 41 -4.64 18.72 -4.26
CA SER A 41 -3.29 18.21 -4.02
C SER A 41 -3.15 16.71 -4.26
N SER A 42 -4.25 15.96 -4.30
CA SER A 42 -4.25 14.52 -4.58
C SER A 42 -4.01 14.20 -6.04
N ALA A 43 -4.16 15.12 -7.00
CA ALA A 43 -4.09 14.81 -8.44
C ALA A 43 -2.80 14.06 -8.86
N PHE A 44 -1.65 14.39 -8.26
CA PHE A 44 -0.41 13.64 -8.48
C PHE A 44 -0.44 12.25 -7.83
N ILE A 45 -0.94 12.15 -6.61
CA ILE A 45 -1.15 10.88 -5.89
C ILE A 45 -2.16 9.99 -6.61
N ASP A 46 -3.18 10.57 -7.23
CA ASP A 46 -4.20 9.88 -8.00
C ASP A 46 -3.58 9.15 -9.19
N SER A 47 -2.55 9.73 -9.82
CA SER A 47 -1.81 9.06 -10.90
C SER A 47 -1.04 7.84 -10.41
N ILE A 48 -0.38 7.93 -9.24
CA ILE A 48 0.36 6.83 -8.61
C ILE A 48 -0.60 5.71 -8.22
N ILE A 49 -1.68 6.05 -7.49
CA ILE A 49 -2.68 5.07 -7.07
C ILE A 49 -3.35 4.43 -8.28
N THR A 50 -3.71 5.21 -9.32
CA THR A 50 -4.33 4.64 -10.53
C THR A 50 -3.41 3.65 -11.23
N SER A 51 -2.10 3.94 -11.30
CA SER A 51 -1.12 3.01 -11.87
C SER A 51 -1.05 1.70 -11.08
N GLU A 52 -0.96 1.81 -9.75
CA GLU A 52 -0.95 0.63 -8.85
C GLU A 52 -2.27 -0.15 -8.90
N GLU A 53 -3.39 0.56 -9.06
CA GLU A 53 -4.71 -0.05 -9.21
C GLU A 53 -4.86 -0.82 -10.52
N ARG A 54 -4.17 -0.42 -11.60
CA ARG A 54 -4.09 -1.22 -12.85
C ARG A 54 -3.26 -2.48 -12.62
N ASN A 55 -2.09 -2.36 -12.00
CA ASN A 55 -1.25 -3.51 -11.66
C ASN A 55 -2.05 -4.53 -10.83
N MET A 56 -2.81 -4.07 -9.81
CA MET A 56 -3.67 -4.95 -9.00
C MET A 56 -4.81 -5.60 -9.79
N GLN A 57 -5.37 -4.96 -10.83
CA GLN A 57 -6.37 -5.62 -11.68
C GLN A 57 -5.75 -6.79 -12.44
N GLU A 58 -4.52 -6.63 -12.88
CA GLU A 58 -3.74 -7.65 -13.59
C GLU A 58 -3.30 -8.77 -12.64
N THR A 59 -2.90 -8.48 -11.41
CA THR A 59 -2.33 -9.49 -10.46
C THR A 59 -3.34 -10.10 -9.50
N LEU A 60 -4.32 -9.34 -8.98
CA LEU A 60 -5.29 -9.81 -7.99
C LEU A 60 -6.56 -10.30 -8.70
N PHE A 61 -7.54 -9.45 -9.03
CA PHE A 61 -8.73 -9.78 -9.85
C PHE A 61 -9.40 -8.49 -10.34
N THR A 62 -10.25 -8.53 -11.37
CA THR A 62 -11.00 -7.35 -11.87
C THR A 62 -11.88 -6.69 -10.80
N ASN A 63 -12.28 -7.43 -9.75
CA ASN A 63 -13.20 -6.97 -8.68
C ASN A 63 -12.55 -6.82 -7.29
N TYR A 64 -11.22 -6.77 -7.16
CA TYR A 64 -10.52 -6.71 -5.88
C TYR A 64 -11.02 -5.60 -4.93
N ARG A 65 -11.47 -4.46 -5.47
CA ARG A 65 -12.02 -3.33 -4.69
C ARG A 65 -13.26 -3.68 -3.84
N ARG A 66 -13.98 -4.73 -4.23
CA ARG A 66 -15.18 -5.22 -3.53
C ARG A 66 -14.87 -6.25 -2.44
N ILE A 67 -13.64 -6.77 -2.42
CA ILE A 67 -13.19 -7.69 -1.37
C ILE A 67 -13.28 -6.96 -0.03
N THR A 68 -13.86 -7.64 0.95
CA THR A 68 -13.94 -7.17 2.33
C THR A 68 -12.92 -7.93 3.17
N ILE A 69 -12.08 -7.20 3.88
CA ILE A 69 -11.14 -7.72 4.88
C ILE A 69 -11.70 -7.51 6.29
N THR A 70 -11.11 -8.19 7.28
CA THR A 70 -11.46 -8.11 8.71
C THR A 70 -12.86 -8.62 9.07
N THR A 71 -13.11 -8.83 10.37
CA THR A 71 -14.45 -9.10 10.92
C THR A 71 -15.44 -7.95 10.69
N ASN A 72 -14.95 -6.72 10.56
CA ASN A 72 -15.76 -5.52 10.33
C ASN A 72 -16.12 -5.28 8.85
N LYS A 73 -15.75 -6.21 7.96
CA LYS A 73 -16.07 -6.18 6.52
C LYS A 73 -15.65 -4.88 5.81
N ILE A 74 -14.47 -4.37 6.13
CA ILE A 74 -13.88 -3.20 5.47
C ILE A 74 -13.54 -3.55 4.03
N ARG A 75 -14.06 -2.78 3.07
CA ARG A 75 -13.73 -3.00 1.65
C ARG A 75 -12.32 -2.50 1.32
N ILE A 76 -11.60 -3.21 0.45
CA ILE A 76 -10.29 -2.77 -0.06
C ILE A 76 -10.34 -1.36 -0.66
N SER A 77 -11.45 -1.00 -1.32
CA SER A 77 -11.66 0.39 -1.80
C SER A 77 -11.58 1.46 -0.72
N LYS A 78 -11.98 1.15 0.53
CA LYS A 78 -11.86 2.07 1.67
C LYS A 78 -10.43 2.13 2.21
N VAL A 79 -9.71 1.01 2.20
CA VAL A 79 -8.28 0.97 2.53
C VAL A 79 -7.49 1.85 1.56
N LEU A 80 -7.71 1.70 0.25
CA LEU A 80 -7.07 2.53 -0.79
C LEU A 80 -7.40 4.02 -0.65
N LEU A 81 -8.62 4.33 -0.23
CA LEU A 81 -9.02 5.72 0.05
C LEU A 81 -8.24 6.30 1.25
N ALA A 82 -8.06 5.53 2.33
CA ALA A 82 -7.23 5.93 3.46
C ALA A 82 -5.75 6.06 3.08
N MET A 83 -5.22 5.16 2.24
CA MET A 83 -3.86 5.30 1.69
C MET A 83 -3.72 6.62 0.93
N ARG A 84 -4.66 6.95 0.04
CA ARG A 84 -4.67 8.23 -0.70
C ARG A 84 -4.65 9.43 0.23
N TYR A 85 -5.45 9.38 1.29
CA TYR A 85 -5.49 10.43 2.29
C TYR A 85 -4.16 10.57 3.02
N LEU A 86 -3.58 9.47 3.51
CA LEU A 86 -2.27 9.45 4.16
C LEU A 86 -1.15 9.98 3.25
N TYR A 87 -1.09 9.55 1.99
CA TYR A 87 -0.15 10.08 1.00
C TYR A 87 -0.28 11.59 0.81
N THR A 88 -1.51 12.08 0.73
CA THR A 88 -1.79 13.50 0.51
C THR A 88 -1.30 14.32 1.69
N LEU A 89 -1.65 13.91 2.91
CA LEU A 89 -1.17 14.57 4.12
C LEU A 89 0.36 14.50 4.24
N ALA A 90 0.97 13.34 4.00
CA ALA A 90 2.41 13.16 4.07
C ALA A 90 3.14 14.04 3.05
N SER A 91 2.62 14.13 1.82
CA SER A 91 3.22 14.95 0.77
C SER A 91 3.15 16.44 1.10
N ILE A 92 1.99 16.92 1.58
CA ILE A 92 1.82 18.33 1.98
C ILE A 92 2.73 18.66 3.15
N TYR A 93 2.73 17.81 4.18
CA TYR A 93 3.54 18.02 5.37
C TYR A 93 5.03 17.99 5.06
N GLN A 94 5.50 16.97 4.33
CA GLN A 94 6.91 16.83 3.98
C GLN A 94 7.42 18.04 3.20
N GLN A 95 6.64 18.54 2.24
CA GLN A 95 7.02 19.74 1.47
C GLN A 95 7.07 21.00 2.36
N SER A 96 6.13 21.12 3.31
CA SER A 96 6.13 22.26 4.25
C SER A 96 7.32 22.19 5.22
N ALA A 97 7.60 21.00 5.77
CA ALA A 97 8.67 20.77 6.72
C ALA A 97 10.06 20.95 6.08
N ILE A 98 10.34 20.24 4.98
CA ILE A 98 11.67 20.28 4.33
C ILE A 98 12.03 21.70 3.86
N SER A 99 11.05 22.50 3.42
CA SER A 99 11.30 23.87 2.95
C SER A 99 11.56 24.89 4.07
N LYS A 100 11.24 24.55 5.32
CA LYS A 100 11.27 25.51 6.46
C LYS A 100 12.10 25.03 7.66
N ILE A 101 12.51 23.76 7.71
CA ILE A 101 13.37 23.21 8.76
C ILE A 101 14.78 23.78 8.65
N ASN A 102 15.33 24.20 9.78
CA ASN A 102 16.75 24.51 9.91
C ASN A 102 17.53 23.23 10.26
N PHE A 103 18.18 22.62 9.27
CA PHE A 103 18.97 21.40 9.47
C PHE A 103 20.21 21.55 10.35
N SER A 104 20.62 22.79 10.66
CA SER A 104 21.70 23.07 11.62
C SER A 104 21.21 23.02 13.08
N LYS A 105 19.89 22.98 13.32
CA LYS A 105 19.27 22.94 14.65
C LYS A 105 18.67 21.57 14.94
N ARG A 106 19.25 20.83 15.89
CA ARG A 106 18.85 19.46 16.23
C ARG A 106 17.40 19.38 16.72
N GLU A 107 16.95 20.39 17.45
CA GLU A 107 15.59 20.50 17.98
C GLU A 107 14.50 20.57 16.90
N GLU A 108 14.86 20.91 15.66
CA GLU A 108 13.92 20.94 14.54
C GLU A 108 13.72 19.57 13.88
N TYR A 109 14.57 18.57 14.18
CA TYR A 109 14.49 17.25 13.53
C TYR A 109 13.23 16.49 13.96
N LYS A 110 12.64 16.83 15.11
CA LYS A 110 11.35 16.29 15.56
C LYS A 110 10.21 16.57 14.58
N TYR A 111 10.33 17.59 13.74
CA TYR A 111 9.34 17.92 12.73
C TYR A 111 9.51 17.14 11.41
N LEU A 112 10.50 16.24 11.31
CA LEU A 112 10.58 15.29 10.20
C LEU A 112 9.63 14.10 10.39
N ALA A 113 9.29 13.78 11.65
CA ALA A 113 8.41 12.67 12.03
C ALA A 113 7.58 13.08 13.26
N PRO A 114 6.61 13.99 13.10
CA PRO A 114 5.76 14.48 14.19
C PRO A 114 4.94 13.36 14.83
N ILE A 115 4.60 13.53 16.10
CA ILE A 115 3.67 12.65 16.82
C ILE A 115 2.25 13.22 16.66
N VAL A 116 1.29 12.37 16.34
CA VAL A 116 -0.12 12.73 16.13
C VAL A 116 -1.05 11.82 16.92
N ASP A 117 -2.23 12.33 17.29
CA ASP A 117 -3.31 11.52 17.85
C ASP A 117 -4.02 10.78 16.72
N ILE A 118 -4.10 9.45 16.82
CA ILE A 118 -4.73 8.65 15.77
C ILE A 118 -6.25 8.84 15.72
N SER A 119 -6.87 9.26 16.82
CA SER A 119 -8.28 9.62 16.89
C SER A 119 -8.55 10.88 16.06
N GLU A 120 -7.75 11.94 16.24
CA GLU A 120 -7.86 13.17 15.44
C GLU A 120 -7.65 12.90 13.95
N LEU A 121 -6.62 12.11 13.61
CA LEU A 121 -6.35 11.71 12.22
C LEU A 121 -7.53 10.94 11.61
N SER A 122 -8.11 10.00 12.37
CA SER A 122 -9.26 9.20 11.92
C SER A 122 -10.54 10.02 11.78
N SER A 123 -10.80 10.96 12.71
CA SER A 123 -11.94 11.88 12.64
C SER A 123 -11.82 12.87 11.48
N ALA A 124 -10.62 13.39 11.21
CA ALA A 124 -10.37 14.25 10.05
C ALA A 124 -10.65 13.50 8.73
N PHE A 125 -10.23 12.24 8.63
CA PHE A 125 -10.55 11.38 7.50
C PHE A 125 -12.06 11.09 7.38
N ALA A 126 -12.71 10.73 8.49
CA ALA A 126 -14.15 10.49 8.55
C ALA A 126 -14.95 11.68 7.99
N ASN A 127 -14.60 12.88 8.45
CA ASN A 127 -15.22 14.14 8.01
C ASN A 127 -14.93 14.45 6.54
N ALA A 128 -13.68 14.29 6.09
CA ALA A 128 -13.29 14.59 4.70
C ALA A 128 -13.99 13.68 3.68
N HIS A 129 -14.26 12.42 4.05
CA HIS A 129 -14.80 11.41 3.14
C HIS A 129 -16.23 10.98 3.45
N ASN A 130 -16.88 11.57 4.45
CA ASN A 130 -18.23 11.21 4.91
C ASN A 130 -18.34 9.71 5.24
N ILE A 131 -17.42 9.23 6.08
CA ILE A 131 -17.33 7.84 6.56
C ILE A 131 -17.68 7.84 8.05
N PRO A 132 -18.41 6.83 8.56
CA PRO A 132 -18.66 6.69 10.00
C PRO A 132 -17.34 6.70 10.80
N GLU A 133 -17.29 7.43 11.92
CA GLU A 133 -16.06 7.58 12.72
C GLU A 133 -15.51 6.23 13.21
N ASN A 134 -16.38 5.31 13.61
CA ASN A 134 -15.98 3.96 14.01
C ASN A 134 -15.33 3.18 12.84
N GLU A 135 -15.91 3.26 11.64
CA GLU A 135 -15.33 2.65 10.44
C GLU A 135 -13.98 3.28 10.08
N ALA A 136 -13.90 4.61 10.12
CA ALA A 136 -12.65 5.34 9.92
C ALA A 136 -11.58 4.90 10.92
N ARG A 137 -11.94 4.77 12.20
CA ARG A 137 -11.02 4.33 13.24
C ARG A 137 -10.48 2.93 12.95
N PHE A 138 -11.35 1.98 12.64
CA PHE A 138 -10.93 0.62 12.27
C PHE A 138 -10.03 0.59 11.04
N ILE A 139 -10.29 1.44 10.03
CA ILE A 139 -9.42 1.54 8.86
C ILE A 139 -8.04 2.04 9.26
N PHE A 140 -7.94 3.04 10.15
CA PHE A 140 -6.65 3.57 10.60
C PHE A 140 -5.88 2.60 11.50
N ASP A 141 -6.57 1.81 12.31
CA ASP A 141 -5.93 0.77 13.13
C ASP A 141 -5.18 -0.27 12.27
N LEU A 142 -5.61 -0.52 11.02
CA LEU A 142 -4.88 -1.39 10.09
C LEU A 142 -3.48 -0.84 9.77
N PHE A 143 -3.34 0.48 9.66
CA PHE A 143 -2.08 1.15 9.31
C PHE A 143 -1.15 1.38 10.51
N ILE A 144 -1.58 1.04 11.73
CA ILE A 144 -0.71 1.09 12.92
C ILE A 144 0.22 -0.11 12.92
N PHE A 145 1.52 0.14 13.01
CA PHE A 145 2.53 -0.89 13.00
C PHE A 145 2.40 -1.80 14.22
N ASP A 146 2.30 -3.10 13.96
CA ASP A 146 2.29 -4.13 14.99
C ASP A 146 3.26 -5.25 14.57
N ILE A 147 4.37 -5.36 15.31
CA ILE A 147 5.40 -6.37 15.03
C ILE A 147 4.86 -7.80 15.09
N THR A 148 3.78 -8.04 15.82
CA THR A 148 3.20 -9.38 16.01
C THR A 148 2.37 -9.85 14.82
N CYS A 149 1.95 -8.93 13.93
CA CYS A 149 1.06 -9.27 12.83
C CYS A 149 1.77 -9.70 11.54
N GLY A 150 3.10 -9.74 11.54
CA GLY A 150 3.91 -10.21 10.40
C GLY A 150 3.90 -9.28 9.18
N LEU A 151 3.29 -8.09 9.29
CA LEU A 151 3.28 -7.09 8.22
C LEU A 151 4.50 -6.18 8.32
N ASP A 152 4.99 -5.72 7.16
CA ASP A 152 6.09 -4.76 7.09
C ASP A 152 5.65 -3.33 7.48
N MET A 153 6.62 -2.49 7.84
CA MET A 153 6.39 -1.09 8.20
C MET A 153 5.81 -0.24 7.07
N PHE A 154 5.92 -0.68 5.81
CA PHE A 154 5.35 0.04 4.66
C PHE A 154 3.88 -0.32 4.44
N SER A 155 3.40 -1.41 5.03
CA SER A 155 2.00 -1.80 5.06
C SER A 155 1.28 -1.18 6.24
N GLN A 156 2.03 -0.92 7.31
CA GLN A 156 1.56 -0.27 8.53
C GLN A 156 2.48 0.90 8.91
N PRO A 157 2.41 2.03 8.19
CA PRO A 157 3.39 3.12 8.30
C PRO A 157 3.28 3.98 9.57
N LEU A 158 2.25 3.80 10.38
CA LEU A 158 2.02 4.60 11.58
C LEU A 158 2.62 3.88 12.79
N LEU A 159 3.77 4.34 13.28
CA LEU A 159 4.44 3.69 14.40
C LEU A 159 3.77 4.06 15.72
N PRO A 160 3.32 3.10 16.54
CA PRO A 160 2.63 3.42 17.79
C PRO A 160 3.56 4.07 18.81
N VAL A 161 2.98 5.00 19.57
CA VAL A 161 3.53 5.63 20.78
C VAL A 161 2.48 5.43 21.89
N ALA A 162 2.79 5.83 23.12
CA ALA A 162 1.84 5.78 24.23
C ALA A 162 0.55 6.59 23.97
N ASP A 163 -0.53 6.19 24.63
CA ASP A 163 -1.80 6.93 24.73
C ASP A 163 -2.51 7.22 23.39
N GLY A 164 -2.54 6.25 22.49
CA GLY A 164 -3.26 6.41 21.21
C GLY A 164 -2.58 7.41 20.25
N LYS A 165 -1.29 7.66 20.44
CA LYS A 165 -0.50 8.48 19.54
C LYS A 165 0.34 7.62 18.61
N VAL A 166 0.65 8.16 17.44
CA VAL A 166 1.51 7.51 16.45
C VAL A 166 2.54 8.50 15.91
N ILE A 167 3.70 8.00 15.51
CA ILE A 167 4.66 8.76 14.72
C ILE A 167 4.16 8.82 13.29
N PHE A 168 3.82 10.03 12.83
CA PHE A 168 3.50 10.30 11.44
C PHE A 168 4.80 10.58 10.69
N CYS A 169 5.38 9.54 10.08
CA CYS A 169 6.63 9.66 9.32
C CYS A 169 6.34 9.80 7.82
N PRO A 170 6.41 11.00 7.22
CA PRO A 170 6.01 11.22 5.83
C PRO A 170 6.81 10.39 4.84
N SER A 171 8.11 10.19 5.10
CA SER A 171 8.99 9.41 4.23
C SER A 171 8.62 7.92 4.19
N VAL A 172 8.11 7.36 5.28
CA VAL A 172 7.62 5.96 5.32
C VAL A 172 6.27 5.87 4.60
N ILE A 173 5.36 6.82 4.87
CA ILE A 173 4.03 6.86 4.25
C ILE A 173 4.12 7.01 2.73
N ILE A 174 5.01 7.85 2.22
CA ILE A 174 5.19 8.05 0.77
C ILE A 174 5.80 6.82 0.08
N GLN A 175 6.45 5.93 0.83
CA GLN A 175 7.03 4.69 0.32
C GLN A 175 6.08 3.48 0.38
N MET A 176 4.85 3.65 0.87
CA MET A 176 3.84 2.60 0.75
C MET A 176 3.72 2.15 -0.72
N ARG A 177 3.41 0.88 -0.96
CA ARG A 177 3.07 0.36 -2.29
C ARG A 177 1.67 -0.25 -2.22
N PRO A 178 0.63 0.41 -2.77
CA PRO A 178 -0.77 -0.02 -2.67
C PRO A 178 -0.98 -1.50 -3.01
N SER A 179 -0.37 -2.00 -4.08
CA SER A 179 -0.39 -3.42 -4.45
C SER A 179 0.07 -4.32 -3.31
N ARG A 180 1.29 -4.09 -2.81
CA ARG A 180 1.90 -4.83 -1.71
C ARG A 180 1.09 -4.75 -0.41
N VAL A 181 0.58 -3.57 -0.08
CA VAL A 181 -0.24 -3.37 1.13
C VAL A 181 -1.53 -4.18 1.04
N VAL A 182 -2.19 -4.16 -0.12
CA VAL A 182 -3.40 -4.96 -0.36
C VAL A 182 -3.09 -6.46 -0.28
N GLU A 183 -2.05 -6.93 -0.97
CA GLU A 183 -1.61 -8.35 -0.91
C GLU A 183 -1.34 -8.80 0.53
N ASN A 184 -0.61 -7.99 1.29
CA ASN A 184 -0.30 -8.26 2.70
C ASN A 184 -1.57 -8.36 3.56
N TYR A 185 -2.55 -7.47 3.36
CA TYR A 185 -3.82 -7.58 4.08
C TYR A 185 -4.64 -8.79 3.64
N LEU A 186 -4.70 -9.10 2.34
CA LEU A 186 -5.43 -10.28 1.85
C LEU A 186 -4.82 -11.56 2.43
N SER A 187 -3.49 -11.66 2.46
CA SER A 187 -2.75 -12.76 3.10
C SER A 187 -3.04 -12.84 4.61
N ARG A 188 -2.92 -11.72 5.34
CA ARG A 188 -3.18 -11.66 6.79
C ARG A 188 -4.59 -12.12 7.18
N PHE A 189 -5.57 -11.91 6.32
CA PHE A 189 -6.97 -12.28 6.57
C PHE A 189 -7.39 -13.57 5.85
N ASP A 190 -6.42 -14.40 5.43
CA ASP A 190 -6.64 -15.69 4.75
C ASP A 190 -7.59 -15.60 3.55
N ILE A 191 -7.57 -14.46 2.84
CA ILE A 191 -8.37 -14.28 1.63
C ILE A 191 -7.58 -14.87 0.47
N ASP A 192 -8.02 -16.05 0.02
CA ASP A 192 -7.41 -16.77 -1.09
C ASP A 192 -7.51 -15.96 -2.39
N ILE A 193 -6.38 -15.36 -2.75
CA ILE A 193 -6.14 -14.75 -4.07
C ILE A 193 -5.33 -15.66 -5.00
N GLY A 194 -4.92 -16.83 -4.52
CA GLY A 194 -4.06 -17.78 -5.23
C GLY A 194 -4.72 -18.45 -6.43
N GLN A 195 -6.01 -18.18 -6.71
CA GLN A 195 -6.69 -18.75 -7.88
C GLN A 195 -5.98 -18.38 -9.19
N LYS A 196 -5.41 -17.16 -9.32
CA LYS A 196 -4.64 -16.78 -10.52
C LYS A 196 -3.29 -17.50 -10.62
N GLY A 197 -2.56 -17.68 -9.52
CA GLY A 197 -1.31 -18.47 -9.51
C GLY A 197 -1.57 -19.91 -9.93
N ARG A 198 -2.58 -20.54 -9.33
CA ARG A 198 -3.04 -21.89 -9.70
C ARG A 198 -3.54 -21.99 -11.14
N GLU A 199 -4.22 -20.95 -11.65
CA GLU A 199 -4.64 -20.88 -13.04
C GLU A 199 -3.48 -20.69 -14.02
N PHE A 200 -2.49 -19.86 -13.68
CA PHE A 200 -1.29 -19.66 -14.49
C PHE A 200 -0.47 -20.95 -14.57
N GLU A 201 -0.20 -21.60 -13.42
CA GLU A 201 0.46 -22.90 -13.38
C GLU A 201 -0.29 -23.92 -14.24
N ARG A 202 -1.62 -24.00 -14.09
CA ARG A 202 -2.47 -24.91 -14.88
C ARG A 202 -2.37 -24.60 -16.37
N ASN A 203 -2.47 -23.34 -16.77
CA ASN A 203 -2.41 -22.91 -18.16
C ASN A 203 -1.03 -23.19 -18.78
N LEU A 204 0.05 -22.96 -18.05
CA LEU A 204 1.40 -23.29 -18.49
C LEU A 204 1.58 -24.80 -18.64
N LYS A 205 1.13 -25.59 -17.66
CA LYS A 205 1.16 -27.06 -17.72
C LYS A 205 0.37 -27.58 -18.93
N MET A 206 -0.79 -26.98 -19.24
CA MET A 206 -1.58 -27.31 -20.45
C MET A 206 -0.85 -26.91 -21.73
N ALA A 207 -0.36 -25.67 -21.84
CA ALA A 207 0.32 -25.18 -23.04
C ALA A 207 1.58 -26.00 -23.39
N LEU A 208 2.34 -26.42 -22.38
CA LEU A 208 3.51 -27.27 -22.57
C LEU A 208 3.14 -28.70 -22.99
N LYS A 209 2.01 -29.23 -22.50
CA LYS A 209 1.50 -30.54 -22.89
C LYS A 209 0.94 -30.55 -24.32
N GLU A 210 0.30 -29.47 -24.75
CA GLU A 210 -0.36 -29.36 -26.06
C GLU A 210 0.61 -29.16 -27.23
N ARG A 211 1.78 -28.56 -27.00
CA ARG A 211 2.70 -28.16 -28.08
C ARG A 211 3.74 -29.23 -28.48
N ASP A 212 3.66 -30.44 -27.93
CA ASP A 212 4.59 -31.55 -28.18
C ASP A 212 6.07 -31.13 -28.28
N LEU A 213 6.49 -30.26 -27.35
CA LEU A 213 7.84 -29.70 -27.32
C LEU A 213 8.88 -30.68 -26.75
N GLY A 214 8.56 -31.97 -26.59
CA GLY A 214 9.42 -32.91 -25.86
C GLY A 214 9.54 -32.64 -24.36
N VAL A 215 8.72 -31.73 -23.81
CA VAL A 215 8.67 -31.39 -22.38
C VAL A 215 7.70 -32.34 -21.66
N LYS A 216 8.20 -33.14 -20.72
CA LYS A 216 7.39 -33.99 -19.83
C LYS A 216 7.21 -33.31 -18.48
N VAL A 217 6.04 -32.70 -18.27
CA VAL A 217 5.66 -32.10 -16.98
C VAL A 217 5.47 -33.21 -15.94
N VAL A 218 6.14 -33.10 -14.79
CA VAL A 218 5.97 -34.05 -13.69
C VAL A 218 4.79 -33.59 -12.84
N GLY A 219 3.69 -34.36 -12.85
CA GLY A 219 2.43 -33.97 -12.22
C GLY A 219 2.34 -34.13 -10.69
N LYS A 220 3.41 -34.59 -10.03
CA LYS A 220 3.44 -34.76 -8.56
C LYS A 220 4.26 -33.62 -7.95
N LYS A 221 3.74 -32.99 -6.87
CA LYS A 221 4.55 -32.18 -5.95
C LYS A 221 5.75 -33.03 -5.52
N LEU A 222 6.96 -32.58 -5.85
CA LEU A 222 8.18 -33.14 -5.31
C LEU A 222 8.64 -32.21 -4.22
N GLU A 223 8.56 -32.71 -2.99
CA GLU A 223 9.13 -32.04 -1.82
C GLU A 223 10.60 -32.42 -1.76
N PHE A 224 11.48 -31.43 -1.84
CA PHE A 224 12.91 -31.62 -1.63
C PHE A 224 13.25 -31.30 -0.19
N VAL A 225 14.24 -31.96 0.37
CA VAL A 225 14.82 -31.55 1.65
C VAL A 225 16.13 -30.85 1.32
N ALA A 226 16.24 -29.58 1.68
CA ALA A 226 17.47 -28.81 1.49
C ALA A 226 18.57 -29.29 2.45
N PHE A 227 19.79 -28.81 2.23
CA PHE A 227 20.97 -29.21 3.01
C PHE A 227 20.83 -28.87 4.51
N ASP A 228 20.04 -27.87 4.84
CA ASP A 228 19.68 -27.44 6.19
C ASP A 228 18.52 -28.24 6.82
N GLN A 229 18.04 -29.30 6.13
CA GLN A 229 16.88 -30.12 6.48
C GLN A 229 15.52 -29.43 6.39
N GLU A 230 15.46 -28.23 5.82
CA GLU A 230 14.18 -27.55 5.58
C GLU A 230 13.52 -28.07 4.29
N PRO A 231 12.18 -28.26 4.28
CA PRO A 231 11.47 -28.64 3.08
C PRO A 231 11.45 -27.50 2.06
N VAL A 232 11.82 -27.80 0.82
CA VAL A 232 11.75 -26.88 -0.32
C VAL A 232 10.73 -27.41 -1.30
N GLU A 233 9.76 -26.55 -1.62
CA GLU A 233 8.75 -26.79 -2.64
C GLU A 233 9.10 -25.96 -3.89
N PHE A 234 8.82 -26.51 -5.07
CA PHE A 234 8.93 -25.79 -6.34
C PHE A 234 7.60 -25.84 -7.08
N ASP A 235 7.14 -24.70 -7.59
CA ASP A 235 5.84 -24.57 -8.26
C ASP A 235 5.73 -25.39 -9.57
N PHE A 236 6.87 -25.58 -10.25
CA PHE A 236 6.92 -26.28 -11.52
C PHE A 236 8.18 -27.12 -11.70
N LEU A 237 7.94 -28.35 -12.17
CA LEU A 237 8.98 -29.32 -12.49
C LEU A 237 8.67 -30.03 -13.81
N ALA A 238 9.65 -30.05 -14.72
CA ALA A 238 9.53 -30.75 -15.98
C ALA A 238 10.87 -31.33 -16.45
N MET A 239 10.79 -32.39 -17.25
CA MET A 239 11.93 -32.92 -18.01
C MET A 239 11.87 -32.38 -19.43
N PHE A 240 12.96 -31.79 -19.90
CA PHE A 240 13.17 -31.45 -21.31
C PHE A 240 14.40 -32.21 -21.81
N GLU A 241 14.18 -33.21 -22.65
CA GLU A 241 15.19 -34.21 -23.02
C GLU A 241 15.84 -34.83 -21.76
N ASN A 242 17.15 -34.62 -21.56
CA ASN A 242 17.92 -35.11 -20.41
C ASN A 242 18.14 -34.05 -19.31
N HIS A 243 17.42 -32.92 -19.38
CA HIS A 243 17.55 -31.82 -18.43
C HIS A 243 16.30 -31.71 -17.54
N LEU A 244 16.54 -31.48 -16.25
CA LEU A 244 15.50 -31.13 -15.29
C LEU A 244 15.32 -29.61 -15.28
N VAL A 245 14.09 -29.17 -15.54
CA VAL A 245 13.67 -27.76 -15.46
C VAL A 245 12.90 -27.58 -14.17
N ILE A 246 13.40 -26.70 -13.31
CA ILE A 246 12.78 -26.30 -12.05
C ILE A 246 12.48 -24.81 -12.16
N MET A 247 11.25 -24.40 -11.89
CA MET A 247 10.85 -22.99 -11.89
C MET A 247 10.06 -22.66 -10.63
N GLU A 248 10.47 -21.57 -9.99
CA GLU A 248 9.67 -20.85 -9.00
C GLU A 248 8.84 -19.80 -9.73
N MET A 249 7.53 -19.77 -9.51
CA MET A 249 6.59 -18.87 -10.18
C MET A 249 6.15 -17.79 -9.19
N LYS A 250 6.59 -16.55 -9.42
CA LYS A 250 6.25 -15.38 -8.61
C LYS A 250 5.37 -14.40 -9.37
#